data_AF-A0A523ENL3-F1
#
_entry.id   AF-A0A523ENL3-F1
#
_cell.length_a   1.000
_cell.length_b   1.000
_cell.length_c   1.000
_cell.angle_alpha   90.00
_cell.angle_beta   90.00
_cell.angle_gamma   90.00
#
_symmetry.space_group_name_H-M   'P 1'
#
loop_
_entity.id
_entity.type
_entity.pdbx_description
1 polymer ?
#
loop_
_entity_poly.entity_id
_entity_poly.type
_entity_poly.pdbx_seq_one_letter_code
_entity_poly.pdbx_strand_id
1 'polypeptide(L)'
;MITGFNTDVDYDGRIFHVQTEDKGRDNPVIESLVYSRGEIVAARNTSYEDFNASEDYSEDEVMERMERQHQALIRDILNGKFESEGPRPFGHNIISNRSFDEVVARFLIENFTADPIQLELVDEIDLLAGTESTIRLRVVLREDGRPAGGAQVRLSLVPELGDPQQLFCAPADADGYVDATFELPDASDQQGDLALLCEARNGDAVAELRQPISRLSEAI
;
A
#
# COMPACT_ATOMS: atom_id res chain seq x y z
N MET A 1 -34.30 13.78 -18.37
CA MET A 1 -32.90 14.15 -18.70
C MET A 1 -32.05 13.40 -17.70
N ILE A 2 -31.42 12.31 -18.13
CA ILE A 2 -30.64 11.45 -17.24
C ILE A 2 -29.28 12.12 -17.04
N THR A 3 -28.89 12.35 -15.79
CA THR A 3 -27.57 12.90 -15.46
C THR A 3 -26.51 11.83 -15.69
N GLY A 4 -25.48 12.13 -16.49
CA GLY A 4 -24.33 11.24 -16.68
C GLY A 4 -23.48 11.11 -15.42
N PHE A 5 -22.65 10.07 -15.37
CA PHE A 5 -21.68 9.84 -14.29
C PHE A 5 -20.31 10.36 -14.69
N ASN A 6 -19.66 11.10 -13.80
CA ASN A 6 -18.31 11.62 -13.99
C ASN A 6 -17.50 11.35 -12.72
N THR A 7 -16.37 10.66 -12.86
CA THR A 7 -15.49 10.32 -11.73
C THR A 7 -14.03 10.42 -12.15
N ASP A 8 -13.24 11.12 -11.35
CA ASP A 8 -11.78 11.10 -11.45
C ASP A 8 -11.24 9.97 -10.56
N VAL A 9 -10.44 9.10 -11.15
CA VAL A 9 -9.82 7.95 -10.48
C VAL A 9 -8.32 8.14 -10.50
N ASP A 10 -7.72 8.35 -9.34
CA ASP A 10 -6.26 8.30 -9.17
C ASP A 10 -5.83 6.84 -9.08
N TYR A 11 -4.90 6.45 -9.94
CA TYR A 11 -4.33 5.12 -9.98
C TYR A 11 -2.89 5.18 -10.52
N ASP A 12 -1.92 4.68 -9.75
CA ASP A 12 -0.49 4.66 -10.08
C ASP A 12 0.10 6.03 -10.48
N GLY A 13 -0.27 7.09 -9.74
CA GLY A 13 0.17 8.46 -10.02
C GLY A 13 -0.36 9.03 -11.34
N ARG A 14 -1.40 8.40 -11.91
CA ARG A 14 -2.12 8.87 -13.10
C ARG A 14 -3.58 9.11 -12.72
N ILE A 15 -4.12 10.20 -13.25
CA ILE A 15 -5.56 10.49 -13.15
C ILE A 15 -6.23 9.94 -14.40
N PHE A 16 -7.29 9.17 -14.18
CA PHE A 16 -8.20 8.68 -15.20
C PHE A 16 -9.55 9.37 -15.01
N HIS A 17 -10.05 10.03 -16.05
CA HIS A 17 -11.37 10.64 -16.04
C HIS A 17 -12.36 9.66 -16.68
N VAL A 18 -13.31 9.16 -15.90
CA VAL A 18 -14.37 8.25 -16.38
C VAL A 18 -15.64 9.04 -16.57
N GLN A 19 -16.19 9.02 -17.78
CA GLN A 19 -17.45 9.65 -18.14
C GLN A 19 -18.40 8.58 -18.68
N THR A 20 -19.65 8.56 -18.20
CA THR A 20 -20.70 7.65 -18.67
C THR A 20 -21.99 8.41 -18.96
N GLU A 21 -22.52 8.27 -20.17
CA GLU A 21 -23.69 8.99 -20.64
C GLU A 21 -24.67 8.06 -21.38
N ASP A 22 -25.95 8.38 -21.29
CA ASP A 22 -26.99 7.83 -22.15
C ASP A 22 -27.11 8.68 -23.43
N LYS A 23 -27.11 8.03 -24.60
CA LYS A 23 -27.34 8.69 -25.90
C LYS A 23 -28.82 8.84 -26.27
N GLY A 24 -29.71 8.39 -25.39
CA GLY A 24 -31.16 8.61 -25.46
C GLY A 24 -31.88 7.56 -26.30
N ARG A 25 -33.22 7.59 -26.27
CA ARG A 25 -34.05 6.53 -26.88
C ARG A 25 -33.93 6.40 -28.40
N ASP A 26 -33.57 7.47 -29.09
CA ASP A 26 -33.33 7.47 -30.54
C ASP A 26 -32.00 6.78 -30.90
N ASN A 27 -31.07 6.68 -29.95
CA ASN A 27 -29.81 5.96 -30.05
C ASN A 27 -29.54 5.25 -28.72
N PRO A 28 -30.22 4.12 -28.45
CA PRO A 28 -30.30 3.50 -27.12
C PRO A 28 -28.99 2.81 -26.73
N VAL A 29 -27.99 3.64 -26.46
CA VAL A 29 -26.61 3.26 -26.17
C VAL A 29 -26.15 4.01 -24.94
N ILE A 30 -25.61 3.26 -23.98
CA ILE A 30 -24.83 3.80 -22.88
C ILE A 30 -23.38 3.87 -23.35
N GLU A 31 -22.86 5.07 -23.48
CA GLU A 31 -21.47 5.33 -23.83
C GLU A 31 -20.66 5.55 -22.55
N SER A 32 -19.43 5.05 -22.52
CA SER A 32 -18.47 5.41 -21.49
C SER A 32 -17.07 5.56 -22.04
N LEU A 33 -16.40 6.60 -21.59
CA LEU A 33 -15.08 6.99 -22.05
C LEU A 33 -14.16 7.12 -20.83
N VAL A 34 -12.93 6.62 -20.98
CA VAL A 34 -11.86 6.80 -20.00
C VAL A 34 -10.77 7.62 -20.65
N TYR A 35 -10.48 8.78 -20.07
CA TYR A 35 -9.41 9.67 -20.52
C TYR A 35 -8.23 9.62 -19.56
N SER A 36 -7.03 9.64 -20.10
CA SER A 36 -5.82 9.96 -19.32
C SER A 36 -4.85 10.74 -20.18
N ARG A 37 -4.25 11.80 -19.62
CA ARG A 37 -3.24 12.66 -20.29
C ARG A 37 -3.67 13.19 -21.68
N GLY A 38 -4.95 13.44 -21.88
CA GLY A 38 -5.49 13.98 -23.13
C GLY A 38 -5.79 12.93 -24.22
N GLU A 39 -5.68 11.64 -23.92
CA GLU A 39 -6.04 10.54 -24.82
C GLU A 39 -7.17 9.68 -24.24
N ILE A 40 -7.99 9.08 -25.11
CA ILE A 40 -8.97 8.06 -24.73
C ILE A 40 -8.25 6.73 -24.61
N VAL A 41 -8.13 6.21 -23.40
CA VAL A 41 -7.47 4.92 -23.12
C VAL A 41 -8.46 3.75 -23.15
N ALA A 42 -9.76 4.03 -23.03
CA ALA A 42 -10.81 3.04 -23.18
C ALA A 42 -12.14 3.67 -23.60
N ALA A 43 -12.89 2.94 -24.42
CA ALA A 43 -14.27 3.27 -24.76
C ALA A 43 -15.13 2.01 -24.61
N ARG A 44 -16.33 2.16 -24.04
CA ARG A 44 -17.29 1.07 -23.89
C ARG A 44 -18.68 1.54 -24.23
N ASN A 45 -19.32 0.84 -25.17
CA ASN A 45 -20.68 1.11 -25.59
C ASN A 45 -21.53 -0.13 -25.30
N THR A 46 -22.65 0.05 -24.61
CA THR A 46 -23.62 -1.01 -24.35
C THR A 46 -24.98 -0.58 -24.89
N SER A 47 -25.50 -1.35 -25.83
CA SER A 47 -26.87 -1.15 -26.33
C SER A 47 -27.88 -1.57 -25.27
N TYR A 48 -28.99 -0.85 -25.21
CA TYR A 48 -30.16 -1.21 -24.42
C TYR A 48 -31.45 -1.34 -25.27
N GLU A 49 -31.29 -1.60 -26.58
CA GLU A 49 -32.42 -1.86 -27.49
C GLU A 49 -33.34 -3.01 -27.01
N ASP A 50 -32.79 -3.95 -26.25
CA ASP A 50 -33.47 -5.12 -25.71
C ASP A 50 -34.70 -4.80 -24.85
N PHE A 51 -34.68 -3.66 -24.13
CA PHE A 51 -35.81 -3.19 -23.34
C PHE A 51 -36.32 -1.81 -23.75
N ASN A 52 -35.63 -1.10 -24.65
CA ASN A 52 -36.13 0.17 -25.21
C ASN A 52 -37.47 0.00 -25.95
N ALA A 53 -37.74 -1.21 -26.49
CA ALA A 53 -38.96 -1.54 -27.22
C ALA A 53 -40.07 -2.17 -26.34
N SER A 54 -39.84 -2.38 -25.04
CA SER A 54 -40.83 -2.97 -24.14
C SER A 54 -41.76 -1.92 -23.52
N GLU A 55 -42.98 -2.32 -23.15
CA GLU A 55 -43.89 -1.47 -22.36
C GLU A 55 -43.36 -1.19 -20.94
N ASP A 56 -42.34 -1.95 -20.51
CA ASP A 56 -41.70 -1.87 -19.20
C ASP A 56 -40.48 -0.93 -19.17
N TYR A 57 -40.26 -0.12 -20.22
CA TYR A 57 -39.16 0.85 -20.25
C TYR A 57 -39.17 1.72 -18.98
N SER A 58 -38.05 1.73 -18.28
CA SER A 58 -37.82 2.59 -17.14
C SER A 58 -36.51 3.37 -17.28
N GLU A 59 -36.56 4.68 -17.07
CA GLU A 59 -35.35 5.51 -16.97
C GLU A 59 -34.47 5.06 -15.79
N ASP A 60 -35.06 4.48 -14.74
CA ASP A 60 -34.32 3.93 -13.60
C ASP A 60 -33.50 2.70 -14.00
N GLU A 61 -34.00 1.86 -14.91
CA GLU A 61 -33.25 0.70 -15.42
C GLU A 61 -32.08 1.14 -16.30
N VAL A 62 -32.28 2.17 -17.14
CA VAL A 62 -31.18 2.81 -17.90
C VAL A 62 -30.13 3.35 -16.93
N MET A 63 -30.54 4.04 -15.87
CA MET A 63 -29.64 4.59 -14.85
C MET A 63 -28.86 3.50 -14.11
N GLU A 64 -29.50 2.40 -13.73
CA GLU A 64 -28.83 1.28 -13.07
C GLU A 64 -27.80 0.61 -14.01
N ARG A 65 -28.13 0.45 -15.29
CA ARG A 65 -27.20 -0.07 -16.31
C ARG A 65 -26.02 0.88 -16.51
N MET A 66 -26.27 2.19 -16.53
CA MET A 66 -25.22 3.21 -16.60
C MET A 66 -24.29 3.15 -15.39
N GLU A 67 -24.83 3.10 -14.17
CA GLU A 67 -24.05 2.99 -12.94
C GLU A 67 -23.20 1.72 -12.93
N ARG A 68 -23.79 0.58 -13.32
CA ARG A 68 -23.09 -0.70 -13.40
C ARG A 68 -21.93 -0.66 -14.40
N GLN A 69 -22.14 -0.06 -15.57
CA GLN A 69 -21.10 0.13 -16.58
C GLN A 69 -19.99 1.07 -16.07
N HIS A 70 -20.37 2.18 -15.43
CA HIS A 70 -19.44 3.15 -14.86
C HIS A 70 -18.56 2.52 -13.78
N GLN A 71 -19.17 1.84 -12.80
CA GLN A 71 -18.44 1.14 -11.74
C GLN A 71 -17.54 0.02 -12.28
N ALA A 72 -17.95 -0.65 -13.37
CA ALA A 72 -17.10 -1.67 -14.00
C ALA A 72 -15.83 -1.07 -14.61
N LEU A 73 -15.90 0.11 -15.23
CA LEU A 73 -14.73 0.81 -15.76
C LEU A 73 -13.81 1.33 -14.66
N ILE A 74 -14.37 1.86 -13.57
CA ILE A 74 -13.59 2.24 -12.38
C ILE A 74 -12.85 1.02 -11.83
N ARG A 75 -13.52 -0.13 -11.68
CA ARG A 75 -12.86 -1.37 -11.27
C ARG A 75 -11.77 -1.81 -12.24
N ASP A 76 -11.97 -1.66 -13.55
CA ASP A 76 -10.95 -2.00 -14.54
C ASP A 76 -9.70 -1.09 -14.38
N ILE A 77 -9.88 0.20 -14.09
CA ILE A 77 -8.78 1.14 -13.79
C ILE A 77 -8.05 0.72 -12.52
N LEU A 78 -8.77 0.47 -11.43
CA LEU A 78 -8.20 0.04 -10.14
C LEU A 78 -7.55 -1.35 -10.22
N ASN A 79 -7.95 -2.19 -11.18
CA ASN A 79 -7.26 -3.44 -11.49
C ASN A 79 -6.12 -3.25 -12.52
N GLY A 80 -5.66 -2.01 -12.72
CA GLY A 80 -4.55 -1.63 -13.61
C GLY A 80 -4.69 -2.10 -15.05
N LYS A 81 -5.91 -2.37 -15.51
CA LYS A 81 -6.17 -2.94 -16.84
C LYS A 81 -5.77 -2.00 -17.99
N PHE A 82 -5.53 -0.73 -17.67
CA PHE A 82 -5.09 0.33 -18.58
C PHE A 82 -3.64 0.78 -18.31
N GLU A 83 -2.86 0.01 -17.53
CA GLU A 83 -1.41 0.21 -17.44
C GLU A 83 -0.70 -0.31 -18.70
N SER A 84 0.36 0.39 -19.07
CA SER A 84 1.41 -0.18 -19.92
C SER A 84 2.36 -0.94 -18.98
N GLU A 85 2.67 -2.19 -19.31
CA GLU A 85 3.38 -3.20 -18.50
C GLU A 85 4.43 -2.63 -17.51
N GLY A 86 4.12 -2.73 -16.22
CA GLY A 86 5.03 -2.44 -15.11
C GLY A 86 4.55 -3.12 -13.82
N PRO A 87 5.43 -3.48 -12.88
CA PRO A 87 5.08 -4.32 -11.74
C PRO A 87 4.35 -3.51 -10.66
N ARG A 88 3.23 -4.05 -10.15
CA ARG A 88 2.34 -3.37 -9.22
C ARG A 88 2.67 -3.64 -7.75
N PRO A 89 2.61 -2.62 -6.88
CA PRO A 89 2.71 -2.81 -5.43
C PRO A 89 1.40 -3.33 -4.81
N PHE A 90 1.54 -4.02 -3.68
CA PHE A 90 0.44 -4.65 -2.93
C PHE A 90 -0.52 -3.63 -2.28
N GLY A 91 -1.83 -3.93 -2.30
CA GLY A 91 -2.87 -3.20 -1.53
C GLY A 91 -4.09 -2.69 -2.31
N HIS A 92 -4.23 -2.97 -3.60
CA HIS A 92 -5.10 -2.23 -4.52
C HIS A 92 -6.63 -2.50 -4.46
N ASN A 93 -7.20 -3.01 -3.36
CA ASN A 93 -8.59 -3.54 -3.37
C ASN A 93 -9.52 -3.05 -2.24
N ILE A 94 -9.55 -1.76 -1.88
CA ILE A 94 -10.62 -1.25 -0.98
C ILE A 94 -11.19 0.09 -1.46
N ILE A 95 -12.40 0.04 -2.03
CA ILE A 95 -13.29 1.20 -2.26
C ILE A 95 -14.06 1.48 -0.96
N SER A 96 -14.20 2.74 -0.53
CA SER A 96 -15.46 3.19 0.12
C SER A 96 -15.64 4.71 0.10
N ASN A 97 -16.91 5.15 0.04
CA ASN A 97 -17.43 6.52 0.26
C ASN A 97 -17.18 7.03 1.69
N ARG A 98 -15.96 6.88 2.18
CA ARG A 98 -15.53 7.31 3.51
C ARG A 98 -14.27 8.12 3.32
N SER A 99 -14.07 9.14 4.14
CA SER A 99 -12.80 9.85 4.11
C SER A 99 -11.67 8.85 4.32
N PHE A 100 -10.54 9.05 3.64
CA PHE A 100 -9.38 8.16 3.70
C PHE A 100 -9.04 7.76 5.14
N ASP A 101 -9.13 8.70 6.08
CA ASP A 101 -8.91 8.47 7.51
C ASP A 101 -9.90 7.47 8.14
N GLU A 102 -11.17 7.46 7.74
CA GLU A 102 -12.17 6.50 8.22
C GLU A 102 -11.96 5.09 7.65
N VAL A 103 -11.47 5.00 6.42
CA VAL A 103 -11.13 3.72 5.78
C VAL A 103 -9.88 3.14 6.41
N VAL A 104 -8.86 3.97 6.63
CA VAL A 104 -7.62 3.59 7.32
C VAL A 104 -7.91 3.21 8.76
N ALA A 105 -8.65 4.03 9.51
CA ALA A 105 -9.01 3.72 10.90
C ALA A 105 -9.80 2.40 10.98
N ARG A 106 -10.76 2.18 10.07
CA ARG A 106 -11.54 0.94 10.09
C ARG A 106 -10.77 -0.27 9.60
N PHE A 107 -9.92 -0.13 8.59
CA PHE A 107 -9.04 -1.19 8.12
C PHE A 107 -8.04 -1.59 9.23
N LEU A 108 -7.53 -0.63 9.99
CA LEU A 108 -6.72 -0.88 11.18
C LEU A 108 -7.52 -1.63 12.25
N ILE A 109 -8.75 -1.21 12.55
CA ILE A 109 -9.61 -1.88 13.54
C ILE A 109 -10.05 -3.29 13.09
N GLU A 110 -10.30 -3.50 11.80
CA GLU A 110 -10.86 -4.75 11.25
C GLU A 110 -9.78 -5.77 10.81
N ASN A 111 -8.59 -5.33 10.40
CA ASN A 111 -7.52 -6.20 9.89
C ASN A 111 -6.25 -6.24 10.75
N PHE A 112 -6.11 -5.34 11.74
CA PHE A 112 -5.12 -5.50 12.80
C PHE A 112 -5.88 -5.78 14.10
N THR A 113 -6.10 -7.05 14.40
CA THR A 113 -6.49 -7.49 15.75
C THR A 113 -5.32 -7.47 16.74
N ALA A 114 -4.11 -7.22 16.24
CA ALA A 114 -2.93 -7.00 17.05
C ALA A 114 -2.83 -5.51 17.36
N ASP A 115 -2.77 -5.19 18.66
CA ASP A 115 -2.44 -3.86 19.17
C ASP A 115 -1.21 -3.34 18.40
N PRO A 116 -1.31 -2.21 17.66
CA PRO A 116 -0.23 -1.75 16.79
C PRO A 116 1.04 -1.59 17.63
N ILE A 117 2.16 -2.12 17.17
CA ILE A 117 3.42 -2.07 17.93
C ILE A 117 4.29 -0.88 17.50
N GLN A 118 5.23 -0.53 18.36
CA GLN A 118 6.29 0.44 18.13
C GLN A 118 7.62 -0.19 18.53
N LEU A 119 8.63 0.01 17.70
CA LEU A 119 10.00 -0.45 17.93
C LEU A 119 10.85 0.77 18.32
N GLU A 120 11.48 0.69 19.47
CA GLU A 120 12.31 1.76 20.03
C GLU A 120 13.74 1.26 20.21
N LEU A 121 14.71 2.10 19.85
CA LEU A 121 16.10 1.90 20.22
C LEU A 121 16.28 2.42 21.65
N VAL A 122 16.79 1.59 22.55
CA VAL A 122 16.94 1.95 23.97
C VAL A 122 18.16 2.84 24.19
N ASP A 123 19.25 2.54 23.49
CA ASP A 123 20.53 3.21 23.61
C ASP A 123 20.93 3.81 22.25
N GLU A 124 21.46 5.03 22.23
CA GLU A 124 22.09 5.57 21.02
C GLU A 124 23.25 4.66 20.60
N ILE A 125 23.28 4.26 19.32
CA ILE A 125 24.34 3.42 18.78
C ILE A 125 24.97 4.05 17.55
N ASP A 126 26.30 4.06 17.55
CA ASP A 126 27.11 4.31 16.37
C ASP A 126 27.46 2.98 15.71
N LEU A 127 26.78 2.66 14.61
CA LEU A 127 27.04 1.44 13.85
C LEU A 127 28.22 1.67 12.91
N LEU A 128 29.32 0.96 13.17
CA LEU A 128 30.53 1.00 12.36
C LEU A 128 30.67 -0.30 11.57
N ALA A 129 30.73 -0.19 10.24
CA ALA A 129 30.97 -1.34 9.39
C ALA A 129 32.27 -2.09 9.78
N GLY A 130 32.26 -3.42 9.71
CA GLY A 130 33.41 -4.25 10.10
C GLY A 130 33.56 -4.51 11.60
N THR A 131 32.60 -4.07 12.43
CA THR A 131 32.65 -4.27 13.89
C THR A 131 31.52 -5.17 14.38
N GLU A 132 31.76 -5.86 15.50
CA GLU A 132 30.69 -6.49 16.28
C GLU A 132 29.95 -5.38 17.05
N SER A 133 28.65 -5.30 16.84
CA SER A 133 27.78 -4.30 17.47
C SER A 133 26.69 -4.99 18.28
N THR A 134 26.34 -4.40 19.42
CA THR A 134 25.20 -4.84 20.24
C THR A 134 24.20 -3.70 20.32
N ILE A 135 22.97 -3.94 19.88
CA ILE A 135 21.84 -3.03 20.08
C ILE A 135 20.84 -3.62 21.08
N ARG A 136 20.24 -2.74 21.86
CA ARG A 136 19.07 -3.05 22.67
C ARG A 136 17.85 -2.38 22.07
N LEU A 137 16.86 -3.18 21.72
CA LEU A 137 15.58 -2.74 21.19
C LEU A 137 14.47 -3.03 22.20
N ARG A 138 13.43 -2.19 22.16
CA ARG A 138 12.22 -2.36 22.95
C ARG A 138 11.00 -2.31 22.04
N VAL A 139 10.15 -3.33 22.14
CA VAL A 139 8.88 -3.43 21.43
C VAL A 139 7.75 -3.13 22.41
N VAL A 140 6.96 -2.11 22.11
CA VAL A 140 5.81 -1.70 22.91
C VAL A 140 4.55 -1.64 22.07
N LEU A 141 3.39 -1.77 22.71
CA LEU A 141 2.10 -1.44 22.11
C LEU A 141 2.01 0.08 21.97
N ARG A 142 1.66 0.56 20.79
CA ARG A 142 1.52 1.99 20.44
C ARG A 142 0.37 2.66 21.19
N GLU A 143 -0.67 1.91 21.55
CA GLU A 143 -1.86 2.46 22.20
C GLU A 143 -1.56 2.95 23.63
N ASP A 144 -0.83 2.15 24.42
CA ASP A 144 -0.66 2.38 25.86
C ASP A 144 0.79 2.18 26.38
N GLY A 145 1.73 1.84 25.51
CA GLY A 145 3.14 1.66 25.86
C GLY A 145 3.43 0.38 26.65
N ARG A 146 2.49 -0.55 26.77
CA ARG A 146 2.74 -1.86 27.40
C ARG A 146 3.78 -2.65 26.59
N PRO A 147 4.57 -3.51 27.25
CA PRO A 147 5.56 -4.33 26.57
C PRO A 147 4.88 -5.36 25.65
N ALA A 148 5.37 -5.45 24.41
CA ALA A 148 4.93 -6.43 23.42
C ALA A 148 5.81 -7.67 23.49
N GLY A 149 5.70 -8.42 24.58
CA GLY A 149 6.50 -9.63 24.77
C GLY A 149 6.18 -10.74 23.78
N GLY A 150 7.20 -11.47 23.32
CA GLY A 150 7.07 -12.50 22.28
C GLY A 150 7.02 -11.97 20.85
N ALA A 151 7.12 -10.66 20.63
CA ALA A 151 7.26 -10.07 19.30
C ALA A 151 8.57 -10.55 18.65
N GLN A 152 8.50 -11.05 17.42
CA GLN A 152 9.69 -11.49 16.68
C GLN A 152 10.45 -10.28 16.16
N VAL A 153 11.69 -10.09 16.63
CA VAL A 153 12.56 -9.02 16.15
C VAL A 153 13.61 -9.59 15.20
N ARG A 154 13.79 -8.92 14.07
CA ARG A 154 14.75 -9.25 13.02
C ARG A 154 15.60 -8.04 12.69
N LEU A 155 16.91 -8.26 12.59
CA LEU A 155 17.85 -7.27 12.09
C LEU A 155 18.38 -7.72 10.74
N SER A 156 18.31 -6.83 9.76
CA SER A 156 18.79 -7.06 8.41
C SER A 156 19.70 -5.92 7.99
N LEU A 157 20.84 -6.24 7.41
CA LEU A 157 21.64 -5.31 6.64
C LEU A 157 20.97 -5.07 5.29
N VAL A 158 20.71 -3.81 4.96
CA VAL A 158 20.10 -3.41 3.70
C VAL A 158 21.12 -2.58 2.92
N PRO A 159 21.74 -3.15 1.87
CA PRO A 159 22.56 -2.39 0.95
C PRO A 159 21.71 -1.55 -0.01
N GLU A 160 22.32 -0.53 -0.61
CA GLU A 160 21.70 0.27 -1.68
C GLU A 160 21.42 -0.57 -2.94
N LEU A 161 22.32 -1.50 -3.26
CA LEU A 161 22.18 -2.44 -4.37
C LEU A 161 22.34 -3.87 -3.86
N GLY A 162 21.29 -4.69 -4.02
CA GLY A 162 21.32 -6.10 -3.66
C GLY A 162 20.20 -6.49 -2.69
N ASP A 163 20.22 -7.76 -2.27
CA ASP A 163 19.21 -8.30 -1.36
C ASP A 163 19.58 -8.03 0.11
N PRO A 164 18.60 -7.75 0.98
CA PRO A 164 18.81 -7.64 2.42
C PRO A 164 19.43 -8.91 3.01
N GLN A 165 20.46 -8.76 3.81
CA GLN A 165 21.10 -9.86 4.53
C GLN A 165 20.65 -9.87 5.99
N GLN A 166 20.00 -10.96 6.42
CA GLN A 166 19.62 -11.11 7.83
C GLN A 166 20.87 -11.30 8.70
N LEU A 167 21.01 -10.45 9.73
CA LEU A 167 22.10 -10.52 10.71
C LEU A 167 21.65 -11.19 12.01
N PHE A 168 20.40 -10.95 12.43
CA PHE A 168 19.87 -11.43 13.70
C PHE A 168 18.37 -11.68 13.63
N CYS A 169 17.87 -12.64 14.41
CA CYS A 169 16.44 -12.91 14.57
C CYS A 169 16.16 -13.58 15.90
N ALA A 170 15.40 -12.94 16.78
CA ALA A 170 14.99 -13.50 18.07
C ALA A 170 13.66 -12.90 18.55
N PRO A 171 12.85 -13.64 19.33
CA PRO A 171 11.69 -13.07 19.99
C PRO A 171 12.10 -12.12 21.13
N ALA A 172 11.32 -11.07 21.35
CA ALA A 172 11.42 -10.18 22.50
C ALA A 172 11.01 -10.92 23.79
N ASP A 173 11.64 -10.55 24.90
CA ASP A 173 11.34 -11.10 26.22
C ASP A 173 9.96 -10.66 26.75
N ALA A 174 9.59 -11.08 27.96
CA ALA A 174 8.29 -10.74 28.55
C ALA A 174 8.09 -9.23 28.78
N ASP A 175 9.19 -8.48 28.91
CA ASP A 175 9.22 -7.02 29.10
C ASP A 175 9.37 -6.27 27.76
N GLY A 176 9.31 -6.99 26.64
CA GLY A 176 9.36 -6.45 25.28
C GLY A 176 10.77 -6.05 24.85
N TYR A 177 11.82 -6.42 25.57
CA TYR A 177 13.20 -6.11 25.21
C TYR A 177 13.83 -7.23 24.37
N VAL A 178 14.78 -6.84 23.53
CA VAL A 178 15.67 -7.77 22.84
C VAL A 178 17.07 -7.18 22.75
N ASP A 179 18.05 -7.98 23.16
CA ASP A 179 19.46 -7.68 22.99
C ASP A 179 19.95 -8.46 21.77
N ALA A 180 20.45 -7.72 20.78
CA ALA A 180 20.91 -8.30 19.54
C ALA A 180 22.37 -7.95 19.33
N THR A 181 23.21 -8.98 19.34
CA THR A 181 24.63 -8.89 18.99
C THR A 181 24.83 -9.47 17.61
N PHE A 182 25.52 -8.74 16.74
CA PHE A 182 25.76 -9.12 15.35
C PHE A 182 27.05 -8.50 14.84
N GLU A 183 27.63 -9.16 13.84
CA GLU A 183 28.79 -8.64 13.11
C GLU A 183 28.31 -7.88 11.88
N LEU A 184 28.74 -6.63 11.74
CA LEU A 184 28.54 -5.85 10.52
C LEU A 184 29.63 -6.22 9.51
N PRO A 185 29.29 -6.54 8.26
CA PRO A 185 30.31 -6.82 7.26
C PRO A 185 31.15 -5.57 6.97
N ASP A 186 32.38 -5.79 6.53
CA ASP A 186 33.26 -4.71 6.12
C ASP A 186 32.65 -3.96 4.93
N ALA A 187 32.51 -2.64 5.07
CA ALA A 187 32.02 -1.77 4.00
C ALA A 187 33.03 -1.61 2.85
N SER A 188 34.23 -2.18 2.95
CA SER A 188 35.23 -2.16 1.87
C SER A 188 34.82 -2.99 0.66
N ASP A 189 34.00 -4.02 0.85
CA ASP A 189 33.54 -4.92 -0.22
C ASP A 189 32.18 -4.51 -0.80
N GLN A 190 31.50 -3.49 -0.23
CA GLN A 190 30.16 -3.07 -0.64
C GLN A 190 30.12 -1.65 -1.21
N GLN A 191 29.53 -1.51 -2.40
CA GLN A 191 29.39 -0.25 -3.11
C GLN A 191 28.00 0.36 -2.82
N GLY A 192 27.95 1.55 -2.22
CA GLY A 192 26.70 2.24 -1.86
C GLY A 192 26.42 2.25 -0.35
N ASP A 193 25.48 3.08 0.10
CA ASP A 193 25.23 3.26 1.54
C ASP A 193 24.60 2.02 2.19
N LEU A 194 25.01 1.74 3.43
CA LEU A 194 24.53 0.61 4.22
C LEU A 194 23.61 1.10 5.33
N ALA A 195 22.50 0.40 5.53
CA ALA A 195 21.60 0.65 6.65
C ALA A 195 21.27 -0.64 7.39
N LEU A 196 21.14 -0.54 8.70
CA LEU A 196 20.56 -1.59 9.53
C LEU A 196 19.05 -1.37 9.59
N LEU A 197 18.28 -2.33 9.08
CA LEU A 197 16.84 -2.39 9.24
C LEU A 197 16.51 -3.28 10.43
N CYS A 198 15.87 -2.70 11.43
CA CYS A 198 15.31 -3.40 12.57
C CYS A 198 13.80 -3.54 12.34
N GLU A 199 13.30 -4.77 12.23
CA GLU A 199 11.87 -5.07 12.09
C GLU A 199 11.40 -5.82 13.34
N ALA A 200 10.27 -5.43 13.91
CA ALA A 200 9.56 -6.17 14.94
C ALA A 200 8.20 -6.59 14.40
N ARG A 201 7.80 -7.84 14.66
CA ARG A 201 6.52 -8.41 14.27
C ARG A 201 5.82 -9.06 15.44
N ASN A 202 4.59 -8.67 15.71
CA ASN A 202 3.75 -9.28 16.74
C ASN A 202 2.38 -9.63 16.14
N GLY A 203 2.18 -10.89 15.77
CA GLY A 203 1.04 -11.31 14.97
C GLY A 203 1.05 -10.63 13.59
N ASP A 204 0.00 -9.88 13.31
CA ASP A 204 -0.13 -9.07 12.08
C ASP A 204 0.50 -7.68 12.20
N ALA A 205 0.80 -7.20 13.42
CA ALA A 205 1.42 -5.90 13.63
C ALA A 205 2.92 -5.93 13.31
N VAL A 206 3.38 -4.95 12.53
CA VAL A 206 4.79 -4.79 12.14
C VAL A 206 5.24 -3.36 12.50
N ALA A 207 6.44 -3.24 13.08
CA ALA A 207 7.13 -1.98 13.27
C ALA A 207 8.54 -2.06 12.72
N GLU A 208 9.00 -0.97 12.11
CA GLU A 208 10.32 -0.89 11.48
C GLU A 208 11.08 0.34 11.96
N LEU A 209 12.39 0.18 12.11
CA LEU A 209 13.33 1.24 12.44
C LEU A 209 14.58 1.07 11.57
N ARG A 210 14.98 2.15 10.89
CA ARG A 210 16.17 2.14 10.04
C ARG A 210 17.28 2.98 10.67
N GLN A 211 18.46 2.39 10.83
CA GLN A 211 19.65 3.06 11.34
C GLN A 211 20.73 3.11 10.25
N PRO A 212 21.33 4.29 9.99
CA PRO A 212 22.45 4.38 9.07
C PRO A 212 23.67 3.65 9.65
N ILE A 213 24.48 3.03 8.79
CA ILE A 213 25.77 2.44 9.17
C ILE A 213 26.88 3.33 8.61
N SER A 214 27.70 3.85 9.50
CA SER A 214 28.84 4.68 9.13
C SER A 214 30.03 3.83 8.69
N ARG A 215 30.81 4.36 7.73
CA ARG A 215 32.08 3.76 7.32
C ARG A 215 33.21 4.26 8.20
N LEU A 216 34.15 3.38 8.53
CA LEU A 216 35.39 3.73 9.23
C LEU A 216 36.22 4.82 8.51
N SER A 217 36.01 5.03 7.20
CA SER A 217 36.70 6.07 6.41
C SER A 217 36.18 7.50 6.60
N GLU A 218 35.06 7.70 7.30
CA GLU A 218 34.44 9.02 7.52
C GLU A 218 34.57 9.53 8.98
N ALA A 219 35.27 8.80 9.84
CA ALA A 219 35.44 9.12 11.27
C ALA A 219 36.74 9.89 11.61
N ILE A 220 37.35 10.60 10.65
CA ILE A 220 38.58 11.40 10.85
C ILE A 220 38.32 12.89 10.64
#